data_AF-A0A3B4ACV5-F1
#
_entry.id   AF-A0A3B4ACV5-F1
#
_cell.length_a   1.000
_cell.length_b   1.000
_cell.length_c   1.000
_cell.angle_alpha   90.00
_cell.angle_beta   90.00
_cell.angle_gamma   90.00
#
_symmetry.space_group_name_H-M   'P 1'
#
loop_
_entity.id
_entity.type
_entity.pdbx_description
1 polymer ?
#
loop_
_entity_poly.entity_id
_entity_poly.type
_entity_poly.pdbx_seq_one_letter_code
_entity_poly.pdbx_strand_id
1 'polypeptide(L)'
;MSKQSVVLTELICDKLKSSMTEAVINQTAIDIAGELRCNVPAFKGNRLNLEKHVLKSLAKKKDFQIYIHYIKNPRSYTETFITEQVETLLGTEYKDKCQSFFVTNISNLQTHIRQALQEVSKKIKSQNGDTFKEFTTIIKDKLTFDSIPSENFTDVNFDFLKEQMEKGLDVIGADLKKLSVDKLKKSRQRPDQILIDQLCDCCWEKCPFCGAVCTNTVKDHKIAKEGGIDHSVPFHRSGSLKGCHYRHTVKMSLDFCTTKVASDSSFYPDASDRTVPHKTYRSAGPPYDTWSITPDLFKLSYWQWVVCTFKDDLEKHYNLKYEGRGEIPKEWKEITFEEAIRSLEEMYK
;
A
#
# COMPACT_ATOMS: atom_id res chain seq x y z
N MET A 1 -14.65 49.85 -19.12
CA MET A 1 -13.81 48.76 -18.59
C MET A 1 -12.43 49.32 -18.30
N SER A 2 -11.95 49.26 -17.06
CA SER A 2 -10.55 49.61 -16.79
C SER A 2 -9.67 48.42 -17.24
N LYS A 3 -8.54 48.73 -17.89
CA LYS A 3 -7.52 47.72 -18.26
C LYS A 3 -7.03 46.93 -17.04
N GLN A 4 -7.07 47.56 -15.87
CA GLN A 4 -6.71 47.00 -14.58
C GLN A 4 -7.63 45.83 -14.15
N SER A 5 -8.95 45.95 -14.31
CA SER A 5 -9.88 44.86 -13.94
C SER A 5 -9.70 43.60 -14.78
N VAL A 6 -9.38 43.75 -16.08
CA VAL A 6 -9.14 42.61 -16.98
C VAL A 6 -7.87 41.86 -16.59
N VAL A 7 -6.76 42.59 -16.43
CA VAL A 7 -5.46 42.01 -16.03
C VAL A 7 -5.56 41.31 -14.67
N LEU A 8 -6.26 41.91 -13.70
CA LEU A 8 -6.45 41.30 -12.39
C LEU A 8 -7.28 40.01 -12.49
N THR A 9 -8.35 40.00 -13.29
CA THR A 9 -9.19 38.81 -13.51
C THR A 9 -8.36 37.68 -14.10
N GLU A 10 -7.58 37.94 -15.15
CA GLU A 10 -6.73 36.95 -15.80
C GLU A 10 -5.73 36.35 -14.81
N LEU A 11 -5.06 37.19 -14.02
CA LEU A 11 -4.12 36.75 -13.00
C LEU A 11 -4.77 35.85 -11.94
N ILE A 12 -5.99 36.19 -11.49
CA ILE A 12 -6.74 35.37 -10.54
C ILE A 12 -7.13 34.03 -11.15
N CYS A 13 -7.66 34.05 -12.38
CA CYS A 13 -8.06 32.85 -13.10
C CYS A 13 -6.88 31.90 -13.33
N ASP A 14 -5.71 32.41 -13.68
CA ASP A 14 -4.50 31.61 -13.85
C ASP A 14 -4.06 30.94 -12.53
N LYS A 15 -4.06 31.69 -11.42
CA LYS A 15 -3.79 31.13 -10.09
C LYS A 15 -4.83 30.10 -9.67
N LEU A 16 -6.12 30.38 -9.92
CA LEU A 16 -7.22 29.44 -9.64
C LEU A 16 -7.05 28.16 -10.44
N LYS A 17 -6.71 28.26 -11.74
CA LYS A 17 -6.49 27.09 -12.60
C LYS A 17 -5.40 26.18 -12.04
N SER A 18 -4.26 26.75 -11.66
CA SER A 18 -3.14 25.97 -11.07
C SER A 18 -3.56 25.32 -9.75
N SER A 19 -4.15 26.09 -8.83
CA SER A 19 -4.53 25.59 -7.52
C SER A 19 -5.65 24.56 -7.58
N MET A 20 -6.67 24.78 -8.40
CA MET A 20 -7.74 23.82 -8.63
C MET A 20 -7.20 22.53 -9.27
N THR A 21 -6.25 22.63 -10.21
CA THR A 21 -5.63 21.44 -10.80
C THR A 21 -5.01 20.55 -9.72
N GLU A 22 -4.19 21.13 -8.84
CA GLU A 22 -3.55 20.39 -7.74
C GLU A 22 -4.59 19.80 -6.77
N ALA A 23 -5.56 20.62 -6.33
CA ALA A 23 -6.58 20.19 -5.37
C ALA A 23 -7.46 19.06 -5.93
N VAL A 24 -7.90 19.16 -7.18
CA VAL A 24 -8.70 18.12 -7.86
C VAL A 24 -7.93 16.81 -7.99
N ILE A 25 -6.64 16.88 -8.38
CA ILE A 25 -5.81 15.69 -8.54
C ILE A 25 -5.59 15.00 -7.19
N ASN A 26 -5.25 15.75 -6.15
CA ASN A 26 -5.00 15.20 -4.81
C ASN A 26 -6.27 14.60 -4.20
N GLN A 27 -7.40 15.33 -4.25
CA GLN A 27 -8.66 14.82 -3.72
C GLN A 27 -9.14 13.58 -4.46
N THR A 28 -9.06 13.58 -5.80
CA THR A 28 -9.41 12.39 -6.60
C THR A 28 -8.53 11.19 -6.26
N ALA A 29 -7.24 11.41 -5.97
CA ALA A 29 -6.35 10.32 -5.57
C ALA A 29 -6.72 9.72 -4.20
N ILE A 30 -7.10 10.57 -3.23
CA ILE A 30 -7.64 10.14 -1.93
C ILE A 30 -8.92 9.32 -2.12
N ASP A 31 -9.87 9.85 -2.90
CA ASP A 31 -11.17 9.20 -3.12
C ASP A 31 -11.00 7.83 -3.80
N ILE A 32 -10.11 7.75 -4.79
CA ILE A 32 -9.76 6.50 -5.47
C ILE A 32 -9.07 5.53 -4.53
N ALA A 33 -8.11 5.97 -3.71
CA ALA A 33 -7.48 5.08 -2.73
C ALA A 33 -8.53 4.50 -1.75
N GLY A 34 -9.46 5.32 -1.29
CA GLY A 34 -10.59 4.88 -0.45
C GLY A 34 -11.51 3.89 -1.17
N GLU A 35 -11.86 4.16 -2.42
CA GLU A 35 -12.67 3.27 -3.26
C GLU A 35 -11.97 1.91 -3.44
N LEU A 36 -10.69 1.91 -3.79
CA LEU A 36 -9.90 0.68 -3.99
C LEU A 36 -9.78 -0.11 -2.68
N ARG A 37 -9.51 0.57 -1.55
CA ARG A 37 -9.46 -0.06 -0.21
C ARG A 37 -10.77 -0.75 0.15
N CYS A 38 -11.91 -0.16 -0.21
CA CYS A 38 -13.24 -0.65 0.08
C CYS A 38 -13.74 -1.73 -0.90
N ASN A 39 -13.34 -1.65 -2.18
CA ASN A 39 -13.97 -2.40 -3.27
C ASN A 39 -13.07 -3.43 -3.97
N VAL A 40 -11.74 -3.30 -3.90
CA VAL A 40 -10.82 -4.27 -4.52
C VAL A 40 -10.54 -5.43 -3.56
N PRO A 41 -10.83 -6.70 -3.92
CA PRO A 41 -10.65 -7.84 -3.04
C PRO A 41 -9.26 -7.95 -2.40
N ALA A 42 -8.19 -7.63 -3.13
CA ALA A 42 -6.82 -7.69 -2.61
C ALA A 42 -6.52 -6.66 -1.51
N PHE A 43 -7.23 -5.54 -1.52
CA PHE A 43 -7.01 -4.44 -0.57
C PHE A 43 -8.06 -4.40 0.53
N LYS A 44 -9.12 -5.22 0.47
CA LYS A 44 -10.14 -5.32 1.52
C LYS A 44 -9.64 -6.09 2.74
N GLY A 45 -10.26 -5.81 3.88
CA GLY A 45 -10.08 -6.62 5.09
C GLY A 45 -8.72 -6.42 5.75
N ASN A 46 -8.17 -7.53 6.25
CA ASN A 46 -6.97 -7.56 7.08
C ASN A 46 -5.70 -7.92 6.29
N ARG A 47 -4.56 -7.89 6.99
CA ARG A 47 -3.24 -8.19 6.43
C ARG A 47 -3.12 -9.59 5.81
N LEU A 48 -3.75 -10.60 6.42
CA LEU A 48 -3.73 -11.97 5.89
C LEU A 48 -4.40 -12.04 4.52
N ASN A 49 -5.46 -11.26 4.30
CA ASN A 49 -6.09 -11.16 2.98
C ASN A 49 -5.14 -10.56 1.94
N LEU A 50 -4.41 -9.50 2.30
CA LEU A 50 -3.39 -8.94 1.40
C LEU A 50 -2.31 -9.97 1.06
N GLU A 51 -1.75 -10.65 2.08
CA GLU A 51 -0.73 -11.69 1.86
C GLU A 51 -1.27 -12.82 0.97
N LYS A 52 -2.50 -13.27 1.19
CA LYS A 52 -3.17 -14.26 0.32
C LYS A 52 -3.15 -13.82 -1.15
N HIS A 53 -3.50 -12.58 -1.45
CA HIS A 53 -3.52 -12.07 -2.82
C HIS A 53 -2.10 -11.90 -3.40
N VAL A 54 -1.12 -11.52 -2.58
CA VAL A 54 0.30 -11.49 -2.95
C VAL A 54 0.78 -12.91 -3.33
N LEU A 55 0.48 -13.91 -2.51
CA LEU A 55 0.86 -15.31 -2.76
C LEU A 55 0.19 -15.89 -4.01
N LYS A 56 -1.08 -15.56 -4.27
CA LYS A 56 -1.76 -15.93 -5.52
C LYS A 56 -1.08 -15.30 -6.74
N SER A 57 -0.68 -14.03 -6.66
CA SER A 57 0.02 -13.35 -7.74
C SER A 57 1.39 -14.00 -8.01
N LEU A 58 2.16 -14.29 -6.96
CA LEU A 58 3.43 -15.02 -7.07
C LEU A 58 3.26 -16.37 -7.77
N ALA A 59 2.25 -17.14 -7.38
CA ALA A 59 2.02 -18.46 -7.95
C ALA A 59 1.62 -18.40 -9.43
N LYS A 60 0.83 -17.40 -9.83
CA LYS A 60 0.50 -17.15 -11.24
C LYS A 60 1.72 -16.74 -12.05
N LYS A 61 2.61 -15.89 -11.50
CA LYS A 61 3.86 -15.48 -12.16
C LYS A 61 4.81 -16.66 -12.34
N LYS A 62 4.81 -17.62 -11.40
CA LYS A 62 5.64 -18.84 -11.41
C LYS A 62 7.12 -18.57 -11.70
N ASP A 63 7.62 -17.45 -11.19
CA ASP A 63 9.01 -17.00 -11.37
C ASP A 63 9.78 -17.13 -10.05
N PHE A 64 10.84 -17.94 -10.07
CA PHE A 64 11.65 -18.22 -8.89
C PHE A 64 12.32 -16.97 -8.30
N GLN A 65 12.84 -16.07 -9.14
CA GLN A 65 13.53 -14.87 -8.65
C GLN A 65 12.56 -13.93 -7.94
N ILE A 66 11.34 -13.82 -8.44
CA ILE A 66 10.28 -13.04 -7.79
C ILE A 66 9.91 -13.67 -6.43
N TYR A 67 9.84 -15.00 -6.33
CA TYR A 67 9.63 -15.69 -5.05
C TYR A 67 10.77 -15.43 -4.05
N ILE A 68 12.03 -15.52 -4.49
CA ILE A 68 13.20 -15.24 -3.64
C ILE A 68 13.20 -13.78 -3.19
N HIS A 69 12.83 -12.85 -4.06
CA HIS A 69 12.70 -11.45 -3.71
C HIS A 69 11.63 -11.24 -2.62
N TYR A 70 10.44 -11.86 -2.75
CA TYR A 70 9.42 -11.84 -1.70
C TYR A 70 9.91 -12.44 -0.37
N ILE A 71 10.58 -13.59 -0.42
CA ILE A 71 11.09 -14.27 0.79
C ILE A 71 12.13 -13.40 1.53
N LYS A 72 13.02 -12.72 0.79
CA LYS A 72 14.08 -11.87 1.35
C LYS A 72 13.54 -10.53 1.81
N ASN A 73 12.72 -9.88 0.99
CA ASN A 73 12.24 -8.50 1.14
C ASN A 73 10.71 -8.41 1.00
N PRO A 74 9.95 -9.01 1.93
CA PRO A 74 8.50 -9.14 1.80
C PRO A 74 7.79 -7.78 1.73
N ARG A 75 8.24 -6.79 2.53
CA ARG A 75 7.69 -5.43 2.50
C ARG A 75 7.80 -4.80 1.12
N SER A 76 9.03 -4.75 0.60
CA SER A 76 9.31 -4.16 -0.71
C SER A 76 8.51 -4.83 -1.81
N TYR A 77 8.40 -6.16 -1.80
CA TYR A 77 7.59 -6.87 -2.77
C TYR A 77 6.08 -6.56 -2.64
N THR A 78 5.55 -6.47 -1.42
CA THR A 78 4.15 -6.10 -1.20
C THR A 78 3.87 -4.68 -1.68
N GLU A 79 4.79 -3.73 -1.46
CA GLU A 79 4.68 -2.36 -2.00
C GLU A 79 4.63 -2.38 -3.53
N THR A 80 5.54 -3.12 -4.19
CA THR A 80 5.52 -3.30 -5.65
C THR A 80 4.22 -3.94 -6.13
N PHE A 81 3.72 -4.96 -5.43
CA PHE A 81 2.44 -5.59 -5.76
C PHE A 81 1.27 -4.58 -5.69
N ILE A 82 1.22 -3.73 -4.66
CA ILE A 82 0.18 -2.70 -4.55
C ILE A 82 0.29 -1.72 -5.72
N THR A 83 1.48 -1.22 -6.03
CA THR A 83 1.70 -0.31 -7.16
C THR A 83 1.26 -0.93 -8.49
N GLU A 84 1.73 -2.14 -8.82
CA GLU A 84 1.36 -2.84 -10.07
C GLU A 84 -0.15 -3.05 -10.20
N GLN A 85 -0.80 -3.46 -9.10
CA GLN A 85 -2.24 -3.69 -9.06
C GLN A 85 -3.03 -2.40 -9.24
N VAL A 86 -2.64 -1.32 -8.56
CA VAL A 86 -3.29 -0.01 -8.69
C VAL A 86 -3.11 0.52 -10.11
N GLU A 87 -1.89 0.50 -10.66
CA GLU A 87 -1.63 0.98 -12.02
C GLU A 87 -2.47 0.23 -13.07
N THR A 88 -2.57 -1.10 -12.92
CA THR A 88 -3.42 -1.93 -13.78
C THR A 88 -4.88 -1.51 -13.68
N LEU A 89 -5.43 -1.41 -12.46
CA LEU A 89 -6.84 -1.08 -12.23
C LEU A 89 -7.21 0.31 -12.75
N LEU A 90 -6.33 1.31 -12.56
CA LEU A 90 -6.55 2.67 -13.07
C LEU A 90 -6.48 2.73 -14.61
N GLY A 91 -5.69 1.85 -15.23
CA GLY A 91 -5.60 1.73 -16.68
C GLY A 91 -6.79 1.01 -17.32
N THR A 92 -7.55 0.24 -16.54
CA THR A 92 -8.65 -0.61 -17.03
C THR A 92 -9.98 -0.31 -16.32
N GLU A 93 -10.33 -1.08 -15.29
CA GLU A 93 -11.66 -1.14 -14.67
C GLU A 93 -12.08 0.16 -13.98
N TYR A 94 -11.14 0.94 -13.47
CA TYR A 94 -11.42 2.15 -12.68
C TYR A 94 -11.28 3.44 -13.48
N LYS A 95 -11.00 3.37 -14.79
CA LYS A 95 -10.79 4.57 -15.62
C LYS A 95 -11.99 5.52 -15.59
N ASP A 96 -13.19 4.99 -15.81
CA ASP A 96 -14.43 5.79 -15.81
C ASP A 96 -14.81 6.27 -14.41
N LYS A 97 -14.54 5.44 -13.39
CA LYS A 97 -14.73 5.83 -11.97
C LYS A 97 -13.81 7.01 -11.61
N CYS A 98 -12.55 7.00 -12.02
CA CYS A 98 -11.62 8.12 -11.85
C CYS A 98 -12.16 9.39 -12.52
N GLN A 99 -12.67 9.26 -13.76
CA GLN A 99 -13.26 10.39 -14.46
C GLN A 99 -14.49 10.95 -13.72
N SER A 100 -15.32 10.08 -13.13
CA SER A 100 -16.45 10.51 -12.31
C SER A 100 -16.03 11.28 -11.06
N PHE A 101 -14.96 10.86 -10.38
CA PHE A 101 -14.40 11.59 -9.24
C PHE A 101 -13.80 12.93 -9.64
N PHE A 102 -13.09 13.01 -10.77
CA PHE A 102 -12.64 14.29 -11.31
C PHE A 102 -13.82 15.26 -11.50
N VAL A 103 -14.90 14.83 -12.16
CA VAL A 103 -16.08 15.67 -12.41
C VAL A 103 -16.72 16.15 -11.10
N THR A 104 -16.88 15.24 -10.13
CA THR A 104 -17.44 15.57 -8.80
C THR A 104 -16.57 16.58 -8.07
N ASN A 105 -15.26 16.34 -7.98
CA ASN A 105 -14.33 17.20 -7.27
C ASN A 105 -14.18 18.58 -7.91
N ILE A 106 -14.20 18.66 -9.24
CA ILE A 106 -14.26 19.94 -9.97
C ILE A 106 -15.54 20.70 -9.60
N SER A 107 -16.70 20.03 -9.63
CA SER A 107 -17.99 20.66 -9.35
C SER A 107 -18.08 21.17 -7.91
N ASN A 108 -17.53 20.41 -6.96
CA ASN A 108 -17.45 20.80 -5.54
C ASN A 108 -16.59 22.06 -5.35
N LEU A 109 -15.42 22.13 -5.99
CA LEU A 109 -14.56 23.31 -5.92
C LEU A 109 -15.17 24.52 -6.62
N GLN A 110 -15.79 24.34 -7.78
CA GLN A 110 -16.48 25.43 -8.46
C GLN A 110 -17.61 26.00 -7.60
N THR A 111 -18.36 25.14 -6.90
CA THR A 111 -19.41 25.54 -5.96
C THR A 111 -18.83 26.33 -4.79
N HIS A 112 -17.74 25.84 -4.19
CA HIS A 112 -17.03 26.50 -3.08
C HIS A 112 -16.55 27.91 -3.45
N ILE A 113 -15.90 28.06 -4.61
CA ILE A 113 -15.40 29.35 -5.09
C ILE A 113 -16.55 30.33 -5.36
N ARG A 114 -17.66 29.86 -5.97
CA ARG A 114 -18.84 30.70 -6.20
C ARG A 114 -19.49 31.17 -4.90
N GLN A 115 -19.57 30.30 -3.89
CA GLN A 115 -20.05 30.66 -2.57
C GLN A 115 -19.16 31.73 -1.94
N ALA A 116 -17.84 31.57 -1.98
CA ALA A 116 -16.89 32.57 -1.50
C ALA A 116 -17.07 33.94 -2.19
N LEU A 117 -17.23 33.95 -3.51
CA LEU A 117 -17.51 35.18 -4.28
C LEU A 117 -18.83 35.86 -3.87
N GLN A 118 -19.87 35.07 -3.63
CA GLN A 118 -21.17 35.58 -3.19
C GLN A 118 -21.10 36.16 -1.77
N GLU A 119 -20.38 35.52 -0.86
CA GLU A 119 -20.18 36.00 0.51
C GLU A 119 -19.46 37.34 0.55
N VAL A 120 -18.36 37.48 -0.20
CA VAL A 120 -17.63 38.75 -0.29
C VAL A 120 -18.50 39.85 -0.93
N SER A 121 -19.23 39.55 -2.01
CA SER A 121 -20.15 40.51 -2.64
C SER A 121 -21.24 41.02 -1.68
N LYS A 122 -21.73 40.17 -0.77
CA LYS A 122 -22.69 40.59 0.28
C LYS A 122 -22.06 41.50 1.34
N LYS A 123 -20.80 41.24 1.73
CA LYS A 123 -20.08 42.04 2.75
C LYS A 123 -19.68 43.43 2.25
N ILE A 124 -19.36 43.57 0.96
CA ILE A 124 -19.04 44.87 0.34
C ILE A 124 -20.21 45.85 0.44
N LYS A 125 -21.45 45.35 0.36
CA LYS A 125 -22.63 46.19 0.53
C LYS A 125 -22.80 46.73 1.95
N SER A 126 -22.07 46.20 2.94
CA SER A 126 -22.18 46.58 4.35
C SER A 126 -20.91 47.19 4.96
N GLN A 127 -19.70 46.99 4.41
CA GLN A 127 -18.42 47.48 4.98
C GLN A 127 -17.33 47.76 3.91
N ASN A 128 -16.50 48.80 4.12
CA ASN A 128 -15.31 49.13 3.31
C ASN A 128 -14.09 48.28 3.74
N GLY A 129 -14.00 47.02 3.28
CA GLY A 129 -12.87 46.11 3.55
C GLY A 129 -12.09 45.70 2.29
N ASP A 130 -10.88 45.14 2.47
CA ASP A 130 -10.09 44.52 1.39
C ASP A 130 -10.72 43.20 0.94
N THR A 131 -11.56 43.32 -0.09
CA THR A 131 -12.42 42.27 -0.67
C THR A 131 -11.61 41.06 -1.16
N PHE A 132 -10.40 41.31 -1.65
CA PHE A 132 -9.56 40.27 -2.21
C PHE A 132 -8.89 39.42 -1.14
N LYS A 133 -8.41 40.07 -0.07
CA LYS A 133 -7.88 39.38 1.10
C LYS A 133 -8.95 38.50 1.76
N GLU A 134 -10.19 38.96 1.79
CA GLU A 134 -11.29 38.17 2.33
C GLU A 134 -11.64 36.97 1.44
N PHE A 135 -11.77 37.16 0.12
CA PHE A 135 -11.98 36.07 -0.83
C PHE A 135 -10.91 34.98 -0.71
N THR A 136 -9.63 35.38 -0.74
CA THR A 136 -8.51 34.44 -0.61
C THR A 136 -8.50 33.72 0.73
N THR A 137 -8.94 34.37 1.82
CA THR A 137 -9.06 33.73 3.13
C THR A 137 -10.11 32.62 3.12
N ILE A 138 -11.25 32.83 2.46
CA ILE A 138 -12.33 31.84 2.39
C ILE A 138 -11.91 30.61 1.58
N ILE A 139 -11.23 30.78 0.45
CA ILE A 139 -10.89 29.64 -0.44
C ILE A 139 -9.63 28.86 -0.01
N LYS A 140 -8.85 29.40 0.93
CA LYS A 140 -7.59 28.79 1.41
C LYS A 140 -7.77 27.47 2.15
N ASP A 141 -8.98 27.15 2.58
CA ASP A 141 -9.32 25.87 3.20
C ASP A 141 -9.17 24.69 2.23
N LYS A 142 -9.38 24.91 0.93
CA LYS A 142 -9.36 23.88 -0.12
C LYS A 142 -8.34 24.14 -1.23
N LEU A 143 -7.83 25.36 -1.32
CA LEU A 143 -6.95 25.79 -2.41
C LEU A 143 -5.68 26.43 -1.85
N THR A 144 -4.53 25.96 -2.33
CA THR A 144 -3.26 26.68 -2.15
C THR A 144 -3.29 27.95 -2.99
N PHE A 145 -3.75 29.05 -2.39
CA PHE A 145 -3.93 30.33 -3.07
C PHE A 145 -3.18 31.45 -2.36
N ASP A 146 -2.03 31.84 -2.92
CA ASP A 146 -1.23 32.94 -2.40
C ASP A 146 -1.89 34.29 -2.63
N SER A 147 -1.60 35.25 -1.74
CA SER A 147 -2.07 36.63 -1.88
C SER A 147 -1.68 37.20 -3.25
N ILE A 148 -2.59 37.94 -3.85
CA ILE A 148 -2.31 38.76 -5.04
C ILE A 148 -2.05 40.17 -4.52
N PRO A 149 -1.02 40.87 -5.00
CA PRO A 149 -0.81 42.28 -4.67
C PRO A 149 -1.95 43.13 -5.26
N SER A 150 -3.09 43.16 -4.56
CA SER A 150 -4.32 43.90 -4.88
C SER A 150 -4.12 45.41 -4.73
N GLU A 151 -3.09 45.82 -3.98
CA GLU A 151 -2.66 47.22 -3.76
C GLU A 151 -2.40 47.98 -5.08
N ASN A 152 -2.07 47.26 -6.17
CA ASN A 152 -1.86 47.83 -7.50
C ASN A 152 -3.16 48.06 -8.29
N PHE A 153 -4.33 47.72 -7.73
CA PHE A 153 -5.62 47.69 -8.41
C PHE A 153 -6.70 48.43 -7.61
N THR A 154 -6.56 49.75 -7.48
CA THR A 154 -7.42 50.59 -6.63
C THR A 154 -8.79 50.95 -7.24
N ASP A 155 -8.99 50.75 -8.54
CA ASP A 155 -10.21 51.15 -9.28
C ASP A 155 -10.93 49.94 -9.91
N VAL A 156 -11.16 48.88 -9.11
CA VAL A 156 -11.79 47.64 -9.56
C VAL A 156 -13.20 47.49 -8.97
N ASN A 157 -14.20 47.45 -9.84
CA ASN A 157 -15.56 47.07 -9.45
C ASN A 157 -15.64 45.56 -9.16
N PHE A 158 -15.95 45.20 -7.92
CA PHE A 158 -16.02 43.80 -7.49
C PHE A 158 -17.16 43.01 -8.12
N ASP A 159 -18.31 43.62 -8.38
CA ASP A 159 -19.43 42.91 -9.04
C ASP A 159 -19.05 42.50 -10.47
N PHE A 160 -18.31 43.35 -11.17
CA PHE A 160 -17.72 43.00 -12.47
C PHE A 160 -16.65 41.90 -12.33
N LEU A 161 -15.74 42.04 -11.37
CA LEU A 161 -14.69 41.04 -11.11
C LEU A 161 -15.29 39.66 -10.84
N LYS A 162 -16.33 39.60 -10.00
CA LYS A 162 -17.09 38.40 -9.69
C LYS A 162 -17.64 37.74 -10.96
N GLU A 163 -18.34 38.50 -11.81
CA GLU A 163 -18.92 37.95 -13.05
C GLU A 163 -17.83 37.38 -13.98
N GLN A 164 -16.70 38.07 -14.10
CA GLN A 164 -15.59 37.58 -14.93
C GLN A 164 -14.90 36.36 -14.33
N MET A 165 -14.74 36.31 -13.01
CA MET A 165 -14.22 35.14 -12.31
C MET A 165 -15.15 33.94 -12.42
N GLU A 166 -16.47 34.13 -12.35
CA GLU A 166 -17.45 33.05 -12.55
C GLU A 166 -17.37 32.47 -13.97
N LYS A 167 -17.22 33.32 -15.00
CA LYS A 167 -16.98 32.88 -16.39
C LYS A 167 -15.64 32.17 -16.55
N GLY A 168 -14.57 32.72 -15.99
CA GLY A 168 -13.24 32.10 -15.99
C GLY A 168 -13.25 30.73 -15.31
N LEU A 169 -13.99 30.61 -14.21
CA LEU A 169 -14.16 29.36 -13.48
C LEU A 169 -14.86 28.27 -14.30
N ASP A 170 -15.80 28.62 -15.18
CA ASP A 170 -16.42 27.68 -16.12
C ASP A 170 -15.43 27.17 -17.17
N VAL A 171 -14.60 28.06 -17.72
CA VAL A 171 -13.53 27.70 -18.65
C VAL A 171 -12.52 26.76 -17.97
N ILE A 172 -12.10 27.09 -16.74
CA ILE A 172 -11.21 26.25 -15.93
C ILE A 172 -11.84 24.89 -15.71
N GLY A 173 -13.11 24.83 -15.29
CA GLY A 173 -13.81 23.57 -15.06
C GLY A 173 -13.91 22.71 -16.32
N ALA A 174 -14.18 23.31 -17.48
CA ALA A 174 -14.22 22.61 -18.76
C ALA A 174 -12.84 22.05 -19.16
N ASP A 175 -11.76 22.78 -18.88
CA ASP A 175 -10.39 22.32 -19.10
C ASP A 175 -10.01 21.18 -18.15
N LEU A 176 -10.33 21.30 -16.86
CA LEU A 176 -10.02 20.27 -15.86
C LEU A 176 -10.76 18.96 -16.11
N LYS A 177 -11.96 19.00 -16.71
CA LYS A 177 -12.69 17.80 -17.13
C LYS A 177 -11.93 16.96 -18.17
N LYS A 178 -10.93 17.53 -18.85
CA LYS A 178 -10.07 16.84 -19.83
C LYS A 178 -8.84 16.19 -19.18
N LEU A 179 -8.68 16.27 -17.85
CA LEU A 179 -7.53 15.65 -17.16
C LEU A 179 -7.53 14.13 -17.39
N SER A 180 -6.37 13.59 -17.74
CA SER A 180 -6.15 12.14 -17.82
C SER A 180 -5.93 11.54 -16.44
N VAL A 181 -6.35 10.30 -16.26
CA VAL A 181 -6.04 9.45 -15.09
C VAL A 181 -4.54 9.35 -14.82
N ASP A 182 -3.69 9.47 -15.85
CA ASP A 182 -2.23 9.49 -15.68
C ASP A 182 -1.72 10.65 -14.83
N LYS A 183 -2.52 11.70 -14.63
CA LYS A 183 -2.20 12.79 -13.70
C LYS A 183 -2.17 12.32 -12.25
N LEU A 184 -2.94 11.28 -11.89
CA LEU A 184 -2.89 10.65 -10.57
C LEU A 184 -1.56 9.94 -10.30
N LYS A 185 -0.84 9.51 -11.34
CA LYS A 185 0.50 8.89 -11.19
C LYS A 185 1.59 9.92 -10.86
N LYS A 186 1.32 11.19 -11.17
CA LYS A 186 2.23 12.33 -10.96
C LYS A 186 1.80 13.22 -9.79
N SER A 187 0.72 12.85 -9.09
CA SER A 187 0.25 13.59 -7.92
C SER A 187 1.23 13.45 -6.77
N ARG A 188 1.20 14.41 -5.84
CA ARG A 188 1.93 14.30 -4.57
C ARG A 188 1.37 13.16 -3.72
N GLN A 189 0.06 12.96 -3.79
CA GLN A 189 -0.67 11.90 -3.11
C GLN A 189 -1.08 10.85 -4.14
N ARG A 190 -0.20 9.92 -4.48
CA ARG A 190 -0.56 8.86 -5.44
C ARG A 190 -1.48 7.83 -4.78
N PRO A 191 -2.50 7.30 -5.48
CA PRO A 191 -3.42 6.33 -4.89
C PRO A 191 -2.73 5.07 -4.33
N ASP A 192 -1.69 4.58 -5.02
CA ASP A 192 -0.90 3.44 -4.58
C ASP A 192 -0.06 3.76 -3.34
N GLN A 193 0.55 4.95 -3.27
CA GLN A 193 1.29 5.37 -2.08
C GLN A 193 0.37 5.49 -0.86
N ILE A 194 -0.83 6.04 -1.02
CA ILE A 194 -1.82 6.11 0.06
C ILE A 194 -2.16 4.69 0.56
N LEU A 195 -2.39 3.74 -0.36
CA LEU A 195 -2.67 2.35 0.00
C LEU A 195 -1.47 1.66 0.65
N ILE A 196 -0.25 1.92 0.19
CA ILE A 196 0.99 1.43 0.80
C ILE A 196 1.10 1.95 2.23
N ASP A 197 0.91 3.24 2.45
CA ASP A 197 0.98 3.83 3.78
C ASP A 197 -0.09 3.23 4.72
N GLN A 198 -1.27 2.91 4.20
CA GLN A 198 -2.34 2.29 4.98
C GLN A 198 -2.18 0.79 5.23
N LEU A 199 -1.63 0.04 4.27
CA LEU A 199 -1.59 -1.43 4.29
C LEU A 199 -0.23 -1.98 4.75
N CYS A 200 0.84 -1.21 4.57
CA CYS A 200 2.21 -1.61 4.88
C CYS A 200 2.77 -0.94 6.14
N ASP A 201 2.04 -0.02 6.80
CA ASP A 201 2.40 0.49 8.12
C ASP A 201 2.05 -0.51 9.23
N CYS A 202 2.79 -1.62 9.24
CA CYS A 202 2.61 -2.75 10.13
C CYS A 202 3.96 -3.45 10.43
N CYS A 203 3.96 -4.50 11.26
CA CYS A 203 5.20 -5.19 11.62
C CYS A 203 5.79 -5.98 10.44
N TRP A 204 7.09 -5.91 10.16
CA TRP A 204 7.71 -6.70 9.09
C TRP A 204 8.76 -7.70 9.57
N GLU A 205 8.76 -7.98 10.88
CA GLU A 205 9.65 -8.97 11.47
C GLU A 205 9.42 -10.36 10.87
N LYS A 206 10.53 -11.09 10.68
CA LYS A 206 10.53 -12.38 10.01
C LYS A 206 10.83 -13.52 10.98
N CYS A 207 10.06 -14.59 10.90
CA CYS A 207 10.27 -15.79 11.71
C CYS A 207 11.71 -16.28 11.50
N PRO A 208 12.48 -16.52 12.56
CA PRO A 208 13.88 -16.89 12.41
C PRO A 208 14.06 -18.23 11.67
N PHE A 209 13.10 -19.14 11.84
CA PHE A 209 13.13 -20.48 11.24
C PHE A 209 12.75 -20.52 9.76
N CYS A 210 11.70 -19.81 9.32
CA CYS A 210 11.20 -19.92 7.93
C CYS A 210 11.10 -18.59 7.18
N GLY A 211 11.31 -17.48 7.87
CA GLY A 211 11.21 -16.12 7.30
C GLY A 211 9.78 -15.65 7.01
N ALA A 212 8.74 -16.38 7.44
CA ALA A 212 7.36 -15.90 7.35
C ALA A 212 7.20 -14.61 8.17
N VAL A 213 6.35 -13.70 7.71
CA VAL A 213 6.26 -12.34 8.25
C VAL A 213 5.23 -12.28 9.37
N CYS A 214 5.52 -11.51 10.42
CA CYS A 214 4.56 -11.27 11.49
C CYS A 214 3.27 -10.65 10.94
N THR A 215 2.12 -11.09 11.44
CA THR A 215 0.80 -10.59 10.99
C THR A 215 0.25 -9.46 11.84
N ASN A 216 0.99 -9.00 12.85
CA ASN A 216 0.57 -7.88 13.68
C ASN A 216 0.48 -6.60 12.83
N THR A 217 -0.63 -5.89 12.97
CA THR A 217 -0.94 -4.67 12.22
C THR A 217 -0.32 -3.43 12.84
N VAL A 218 0.26 -3.53 14.04
CA VAL A 218 0.97 -2.43 14.70
C VAL A 218 2.45 -2.51 14.31
N LYS A 219 2.96 -1.44 13.69
CA LYS A 219 4.38 -1.27 13.40
C LYS A 219 5.19 -1.19 14.70
N ASP A 220 6.35 -1.84 14.71
CA ASP A 220 7.28 -1.85 15.84
C ASP A 220 6.59 -2.16 17.18
N HIS A 221 5.63 -3.10 17.16
CA HIS A 221 4.86 -3.45 18.34
C HIS A 221 5.74 -4.04 19.44
N LYS A 222 5.40 -3.71 20.69
CA LYS A 222 6.05 -4.29 21.86
C LYS A 222 5.88 -5.80 21.88
N ILE A 223 6.91 -6.49 22.35
CA ILE A 223 6.92 -7.95 22.57
C ILE A 223 6.46 -8.30 23.98
N ALA A 224 6.23 -9.58 24.30
CA ALA A 224 5.66 -9.99 25.59
C ALA A 224 6.50 -9.51 26.79
N LYS A 225 7.82 -9.52 26.67
CA LYS A 225 8.75 -9.05 27.72
C LYS A 225 8.61 -7.55 28.03
N GLU A 226 8.00 -6.78 27.13
CA GLU A 226 7.79 -5.33 27.24
C GLU A 226 6.31 -4.98 27.50
N GLY A 227 5.48 -5.97 27.82
CA GLY A 227 4.04 -5.81 28.03
C GLY A 227 3.21 -5.80 26.74
N GLY A 228 3.77 -6.29 25.63
CA GLY A 228 3.07 -6.44 24.35
C GLY A 228 2.78 -7.90 23.98
N ILE A 229 2.78 -8.20 22.67
CA ILE A 229 2.52 -9.53 22.13
C ILE A 229 3.71 -9.91 21.25
N ASP A 230 4.23 -11.11 21.42
CA ASP A 230 5.32 -11.63 20.58
C ASP A 230 4.94 -11.71 19.11
N HIS A 231 5.95 -11.67 18.24
CA HIS A 231 5.74 -11.85 16.82
C HIS A 231 5.15 -13.23 16.53
N SER A 232 4.10 -13.27 15.72
CA SER A 232 3.45 -14.50 15.32
C SER A 232 2.90 -14.39 13.90
N VAL A 233 2.67 -15.56 13.31
CA VAL A 233 2.01 -15.74 12.02
C VAL A 233 1.25 -17.07 12.08
N PRO A 234 0.00 -17.14 11.62
CA PRO A 234 -0.76 -18.40 11.63
C PRO A 234 -0.20 -19.43 10.65
N PHE A 235 0.41 -18.98 9.55
CA PHE A 235 0.86 -19.84 8.47
C PHE A 235 2.36 -19.73 8.27
N HIS A 236 3.08 -20.71 8.81
CA HIS A 236 4.50 -20.88 8.54
C HIS A 236 4.74 -21.58 7.19
N ARG A 237 5.99 -21.55 6.74
CA ARG A 237 6.46 -22.20 5.50
C ARG A 237 7.63 -23.14 5.78
N SER A 238 7.97 -23.98 4.81
CA SER A 238 9.17 -24.82 4.86
C SER A 238 10.43 -23.96 5.09
N GLY A 239 11.30 -24.40 6.00
CA GLY A 239 12.60 -23.76 6.21
C GLY A 239 13.50 -23.79 4.97
N SER A 240 13.33 -24.78 4.08
CA SER A 240 14.12 -24.93 2.86
C SER A 240 14.01 -23.73 1.91
N LEU A 241 12.88 -23.02 1.94
CA LEU A 241 12.66 -21.81 1.13
C LEU A 241 13.59 -20.66 1.53
N LYS A 242 14.14 -20.66 2.75
CA LYS A 242 15.16 -19.72 3.25
C LYS A 242 16.58 -20.36 3.25
N GLY A 243 16.74 -21.56 2.69
CA GLY A 243 18.02 -22.27 2.67
C GLY A 243 18.40 -22.96 3.99
N CYS A 244 17.44 -23.19 4.89
CA CYS A 244 17.73 -23.98 6.09
C CYS A 244 18.07 -25.42 5.72
N HIS A 245 19.13 -25.96 6.32
CA HIS A 245 19.66 -27.29 6.07
C HIS A 245 20.20 -27.92 7.35
N TYR A 246 20.42 -29.24 7.30
CA TYR A 246 21.06 -29.96 8.39
C TYR A 246 22.57 -29.64 8.41
N ARG A 247 23.06 -29.17 9.56
CA ARG A 247 24.46 -28.75 9.77
C ARG A 247 25.43 -29.81 9.25
N HIS A 248 26.52 -29.35 8.62
CA HIS A 248 27.56 -30.20 8.02
C HIS A 248 27.07 -31.14 6.89
N THR A 249 25.89 -30.88 6.32
CA THR A 249 25.38 -31.62 5.18
C THR A 249 24.84 -30.66 4.13
N VAL A 250 24.65 -31.15 2.90
CA VAL A 250 23.95 -30.42 1.85
C VAL A 250 22.42 -30.55 1.95
N LYS A 251 21.89 -31.30 2.92
CA LYS A 251 20.49 -31.74 2.94
C LYS A 251 19.58 -30.64 3.47
N MET A 252 18.66 -30.17 2.63
CA MET A 252 17.69 -29.14 3.03
C MET A 252 16.71 -29.62 4.10
N SER A 253 16.26 -28.70 4.96
CA SER A 253 15.24 -28.95 5.98
C SER A 253 13.85 -28.59 5.45
N LEU A 254 13.02 -29.61 5.20
CA LEU A 254 11.63 -29.42 4.75
C LEU A 254 10.65 -29.07 5.87
N ASP A 255 11.03 -29.27 7.13
CA ASP A 255 10.12 -29.14 8.25
C ASP A 255 9.60 -27.70 8.41
N PHE A 256 8.29 -27.61 8.60
CA PHE A 256 7.59 -26.38 8.97
C PHE A 256 7.87 -26.06 10.44
N CYS A 257 7.80 -24.78 10.79
CA CYS A 257 8.07 -24.33 12.16
C CYS A 257 7.19 -25.03 13.18
N THR A 258 5.89 -25.18 12.87
CA THR A 258 4.88 -25.85 13.68
C THR A 258 5.25 -27.32 13.97
N THR A 259 5.80 -28.01 12.97
CA THR A 259 6.34 -29.39 13.12
C THR A 259 7.60 -29.41 13.96
N LYS A 260 8.53 -28.47 13.73
CA LYS A 260 9.78 -28.39 14.49
C LYS A 260 9.50 -28.22 15.98
N VAL A 261 8.67 -27.25 16.37
CA VAL A 261 8.37 -26.97 17.78
C VAL A 261 7.53 -28.04 18.47
N ALA A 262 6.85 -28.92 17.72
CA ALA A 262 6.16 -30.10 18.26
C ALA A 262 7.09 -31.31 18.45
N SER A 263 8.24 -31.35 17.78
CA SER A 263 9.17 -32.48 17.77
C SER A 263 10.21 -32.44 18.90
N ASP A 264 10.87 -33.56 19.16
CA ASP A 264 12.05 -33.62 20.06
C ASP A 264 13.36 -33.22 19.36
N SER A 265 13.29 -32.68 18.14
CA SER A 265 14.48 -32.23 17.42
C SER A 265 15.04 -30.93 18.01
N SER A 266 16.32 -30.68 17.74
CA SER A 266 17.04 -29.48 18.18
C SER A 266 17.60 -28.72 16.99
N PHE A 267 17.89 -27.44 17.20
CA PHE A 267 18.56 -26.57 16.23
C PHE A 267 19.78 -25.90 16.83
N TYR A 268 20.62 -25.37 15.94
CA TYR A 268 21.75 -24.53 16.30
C TYR A 268 21.31 -23.06 16.15
N PRO A 269 21.25 -22.29 17.25
CA PRO A 269 20.82 -20.89 17.20
C PRO A 269 21.90 -19.97 16.62
N ASP A 270 23.16 -20.41 16.65
CA ASP A 270 24.34 -19.65 16.24
C ASP A 270 25.40 -20.59 15.61
N ALA A 271 26.59 -20.05 15.32
CA ALA A 271 27.67 -20.80 14.68
C ALA A 271 28.35 -21.83 15.61
N SER A 272 28.13 -21.76 16.92
CA SER A 272 28.69 -22.72 17.88
C SER A 272 27.99 -24.08 17.80
N ASP A 273 28.55 -25.11 18.43
CA ASP A 273 27.94 -26.44 18.50
C ASP A 273 26.83 -26.54 19.57
N ARG A 274 26.45 -25.42 20.19
CA ARG A 274 25.31 -25.36 21.10
C ARG A 274 24.04 -25.74 20.35
N THR A 275 23.29 -26.69 20.91
CA THR A 275 21.95 -27.02 20.43
C THR A 275 20.90 -26.55 21.43
N VAL A 276 19.73 -26.19 20.90
CA VAL A 276 18.54 -25.86 21.69
C VAL A 276 17.38 -26.72 21.16
N PRO A 277 16.65 -27.42 22.04
CA PRO A 277 15.44 -28.14 21.64
C PRO A 277 14.42 -27.19 21.01
N HIS A 278 13.79 -27.60 19.91
CA HIS A 278 12.78 -26.77 19.28
C HIS A 278 11.58 -26.50 20.18
N LYS A 279 11.22 -27.42 21.10
CA LYS A 279 10.17 -27.22 22.11
C LYS A 279 10.46 -26.05 23.06
N THR A 280 11.73 -25.76 23.32
CA THR A 280 12.18 -24.68 24.22
C THR A 280 12.96 -23.61 23.46
N TYR A 281 12.65 -23.42 22.17
CA TYR A 281 13.39 -22.53 21.27
C TYR A 281 13.60 -21.12 21.82
N ARG A 282 12.65 -20.61 22.63
CA ARG A 282 12.74 -19.31 23.29
C ARG A 282 13.95 -19.18 24.24
N SER A 283 14.49 -20.28 24.76
CA SER A 283 15.72 -20.29 25.56
C SER A 283 16.99 -20.01 24.75
N ALA A 284 16.91 -20.00 23.42
CA ALA A 284 18.02 -19.60 22.54
C ALA A 284 18.33 -18.10 22.64
N GLY A 285 17.40 -17.28 23.14
CA GLY A 285 17.52 -15.82 23.14
C GLY A 285 17.16 -15.21 21.78
N PRO A 286 17.46 -13.91 21.58
CA PRO A 286 17.11 -13.22 20.34
C PRO A 286 17.73 -13.86 19.09
N PRO A 287 17.00 -13.93 17.97
CA PRO A 287 15.63 -13.43 17.75
C PRO A 287 14.53 -14.47 18.08
N TYR A 288 14.86 -15.61 18.69
CA TYR A 288 13.92 -16.72 18.90
C TYR A 288 12.94 -16.47 20.06
N ASP A 289 13.38 -15.74 21.09
CA ASP A 289 12.62 -15.48 22.31
C ASP A 289 11.50 -14.45 22.15
N THR A 290 11.47 -13.72 21.03
CA THR A 290 10.45 -12.73 20.66
C THR A 290 9.36 -13.26 19.73
N TRP A 291 9.42 -14.55 19.39
CA TRP A 291 8.47 -15.21 18.50
C TRP A 291 7.57 -16.20 19.24
N SER A 292 6.30 -16.26 18.86
CA SER A 292 5.34 -17.28 19.28
C SER A 292 4.95 -18.17 18.12
N ILE A 293 5.26 -19.47 18.23
CA ILE A 293 5.00 -20.48 17.21
C ILE A 293 4.16 -21.58 17.84
N THR A 294 2.97 -21.82 17.28
CA THR A 294 2.07 -22.86 17.77
C THR A 294 2.49 -24.24 17.25
N PRO A 295 2.56 -25.29 18.10
CA PRO A 295 2.88 -26.66 17.68
C PRO A 295 1.65 -27.40 17.11
N ASP A 296 0.91 -26.78 16.18
CA ASP A 296 -0.35 -27.32 15.62
C ASP A 296 -0.17 -28.28 14.43
N LEU A 297 1.08 -28.51 14.02
CA LEU A 297 1.47 -29.31 12.86
C LEU A 297 0.89 -28.84 11.52
N PHE A 298 0.29 -27.65 11.45
CA PHE A 298 -0.34 -27.15 10.23
C PHE A 298 0.70 -26.90 9.14
N LYS A 299 0.39 -27.35 7.92
CA LYS A 299 1.24 -27.23 6.73
C LYS A 299 0.38 -26.78 5.56
N LEU A 300 0.60 -25.55 5.10
CA LEU A 300 -0.14 -25.00 3.97
C LEU A 300 0.34 -25.66 2.67
N SER A 301 -0.57 -26.32 1.94
CA SER A 301 -0.27 -27.02 0.68
C SER A 301 0.39 -26.11 -0.36
N TYR A 302 0.05 -24.82 -0.34
CA TYR A 302 0.73 -23.80 -1.13
C TYR A 302 2.26 -23.86 -1.01
N TRP A 303 2.80 -23.89 0.21
CA TRP A 303 4.26 -23.85 0.40
C TRP A 303 4.93 -25.18 0.03
N GLN A 304 4.21 -26.29 0.13
CA GLN A 304 4.67 -27.60 -0.35
C GLN A 304 4.76 -27.60 -1.88
N TRP A 305 3.73 -27.07 -2.55
CA TRP A 305 3.72 -26.87 -3.99
C TRP A 305 4.84 -25.95 -4.48
N VAL A 306 5.13 -24.84 -3.78
CA VAL A 306 6.25 -23.94 -4.12
C VAL A 306 7.59 -24.68 -4.06
N VAL A 307 7.81 -25.50 -3.03
CA VAL A 307 9.04 -26.30 -2.90
C VAL A 307 9.18 -27.29 -4.07
N CYS A 308 8.11 -27.99 -4.43
CA CYS A 308 8.12 -28.91 -5.57
C CYS A 308 8.34 -28.18 -6.90
N THR A 309 7.66 -27.05 -7.09
CA THR A 309 7.70 -26.26 -8.33
C THR A 309 9.09 -25.71 -8.61
N PHE A 310 9.80 -25.25 -7.56
CA PHE A 310 11.12 -24.64 -7.68
C PHE A 310 12.23 -25.52 -7.11
N LYS A 311 12.05 -26.85 -7.09
CA LYS A 311 13.02 -27.78 -6.49
C LYS A 311 14.44 -27.51 -6.99
N ASP A 312 14.64 -27.56 -8.31
CA ASP A 312 15.97 -27.48 -8.90
C ASP A 312 16.56 -26.06 -8.79
N ASP A 313 15.71 -25.02 -8.89
CA ASP A 313 16.11 -23.64 -8.65
C ASP A 313 16.57 -23.40 -7.20
N LEU A 314 15.84 -23.97 -6.22
CA LEU A 314 16.20 -23.90 -4.80
C LEU A 314 17.52 -24.61 -4.53
N GLU A 315 17.72 -25.81 -5.08
CA GLU A 315 18.98 -26.54 -4.96
C GLU A 315 20.15 -25.73 -5.52
N LYS A 316 19.98 -25.15 -6.70
CA LYS A 316 21.00 -24.31 -7.35
C LYS A 316 21.26 -23.02 -6.58
N HIS A 317 20.21 -22.32 -6.13
CA HIS A 317 20.33 -21.03 -5.46
C HIS A 317 21.09 -21.13 -4.13
N TYR A 318 20.84 -22.18 -3.36
CA TYR A 318 21.47 -22.36 -2.05
C TYR A 318 22.69 -23.28 -2.07
N ASN A 319 22.98 -23.93 -3.20
CA ASN A 319 24.00 -25.00 -3.31
C ASN A 319 23.75 -26.14 -2.29
N LEU A 320 22.49 -26.58 -2.21
CA LEU A 320 21.99 -27.61 -1.29
C LEU A 320 21.14 -28.62 -2.07
N LYS A 321 20.72 -29.72 -1.43
CA LYS A 321 20.02 -30.85 -2.05
C LYS A 321 18.81 -31.32 -1.26
N TYR A 322 17.76 -31.70 -1.98
CA TYR A 322 16.60 -32.39 -1.42
C TYR A 322 16.82 -33.90 -1.45
N GLU A 323 17.71 -34.40 -0.58
CA GLU A 323 18.10 -35.81 -0.52
C GLU A 323 18.14 -36.37 0.91
N GLY A 324 17.97 -37.69 1.04
CA GLY A 324 18.00 -38.39 2.33
C GLY A 324 16.98 -37.79 3.30
N ARG A 325 17.46 -37.25 4.44
CA ARG A 325 16.59 -36.59 5.43
C ARG A 325 15.87 -35.35 4.89
N GLY A 326 16.38 -34.75 3.82
CA GLY A 326 15.77 -33.61 3.13
C GLY A 326 14.97 -33.97 1.89
N GLU A 327 14.71 -35.25 1.64
CA GLU A 327 13.98 -35.68 0.44
C GLU A 327 12.52 -35.19 0.46
N ILE A 328 12.07 -34.62 -0.68
CA ILE A 328 10.70 -34.15 -0.83
C ILE A 328 9.73 -35.35 -0.84
N PRO A 329 8.76 -35.41 0.08
CA PRO A 329 7.76 -36.48 0.15
C PRO A 329 6.99 -36.63 -1.17
N LYS A 330 6.56 -37.85 -1.49
CA LYS A 330 5.84 -38.14 -2.74
C LYS A 330 4.53 -37.38 -2.82
N GLU A 331 3.84 -37.26 -1.69
CA GLU A 331 2.56 -36.58 -1.52
C GLU A 331 2.66 -35.09 -1.91
N TRP A 332 3.81 -34.45 -1.68
CA TRP A 332 3.99 -33.04 -2.06
C TRP A 332 4.08 -32.87 -3.58
N LYS A 333 4.57 -33.89 -4.29
CA LYS A 333 4.72 -33.89 -5.76
C LYS A 333 3.37 -34.04 -6.46
N GLU A 334 2.36 -34.53 -5.75
CA GLU A 334 1.01 -34.74 -6.25
C GLU A 334 0.13 -33.48 -6.10
N ILE A 335 0.56 -32.50 -5.29
CA ILE A 335 -0.18 -31.25 -5.08
C ILE A 335 -0.24 -30.46 -6.39
N THR A 336 -1.46 -30.22 -6.85
CA THR A 336 -1.74 -29.42 -8.04
C THR A 336 -1.67 -27.91 -7.78
N PHE A 337 -1.58 -27.11 -8.84
CA PHE A 337 -1.65 -25.65 -8.73
C PHE A 337 -2.99 -25.22 -8.12
N GLU A 338 -4.09 -25.84 -8.54
CA GLU A 338 -5.44 -25.55 -8.07
C GLU A 338 -5.59 -25.82 -6.58
N GLU A 339 -5.05 -26.95 -6.10
CA GLU A 339 -5.02 -27.28 -4.68
C GLU A 339 -4.16 -26.31 -3.86
N ALA A 340 -2.99 -25.94 -4.38
CA ALA A 340 -2.14 -24.93 -3.77
C ALA A 340 -2.87 -23.59 -3.60
N ILE A 341 -3.55 -23.11 -4.65
CA ILE A 341 -4.33 -21.86 -4.59
C ILE A 341 -5.54 -22.00 -3.66
N ARG A 342 -6.24 -23.14 -3.68
CA ARG A 342 -7.39 -23.39 -2.80
C ARG A 342 -6.98 -23.36 -1.32
N SER A 343 -5.81 -23.92 -0.98
CA SER A 343 -5.31 -23.86 0.40
C SER A 343 -5.11 -22.43 0.92
N LEU A 344 -4.81 -21.47 0.03
CA LEU A 344 -4.73 -20.06 0.42
C LEU A 344 -6.09 -19.45 0.80
N GLU A 345 -7.21 -19.97 0.29
CA GLU A 345 -8.54 -19.49 0.69
C GLU A 345 -8.92 -19.97 2.09
N GLU A 346 -8.38 -21.11 2.52
CA GLU A 346 -8.56 -21.65 3.86
C GLU A 346 -7.85 -20.80 4.92
N MET A 347 -6.85 -19.98 4.53
CA MET A 347 -6.23 -19.00 5.42
C MET A 347 -7.19 -17.90 5.91
N TYR A 348 -8.32 -17.74 5.22
CA TYR A 348 -9.28 -16.65 5.44
C TYR A 348 -10.67 -17.15 5.89
N LYS A 349 -10.77 -18.44 6.23
CA LYS A 349 -11.94 -19.00 6.94
C LYS A 349 -11.66 -18.98 8.43
#